data_AF-A0A968SWY8-F1
#
_entry.id   AF-A0A968SWY8-F1
#
_cell.length_a   1.000
_cell.length_b   1.000
_cell.length_c   1.000
_cell.angle_alpha   90.00
_cell.angle_beta   90.00
_cell.angle_gamma   90.00
#
_symmetry.space_group_name_H-M   'P 1'
#
loop_
_entity.id
_entity.type
_entity.pdbx_description
1 polymer ?
#
loop_
_entity_poly.entity_id
_entity_poly.type
_entity_poly.pdbx_seq_one_letter_code
_entity_poly.pdbx_strand_id
1 'polypeptide(L)'
;MQLSKKLSLGFGAVLALLVISCAVALQALWAADRGFKKYQDWEEDANVVGRAQAALVDARTLVKDYVSSSQDSAATGFREKSRTLDELMDEADQRIQNPERKRLVASVKASKVRYGQTFDQVEQLTKKRNVIVNEQLPALGGQSEQILTELFRSAERDNDLEASIRAAQSLRSLLLARLHVMKLLYSNDASHADRVRSELSELKKLTQASTIVFRTSSAGASSRPPSIWKSSTKPRSRPSSRRSSRETSS
;
A
#
# COMPACT_ATOMS: atom_id res chain seq x y z
N MET A 1 -70.12 36.55 57.02
CA MET A 1 -69.59 35.30 56.42
C MET A 1 -69.09 34.39 57.53
N GLN A 2 -69.63 33.18 57.65
CA GLN A 2 -69.23 32.21 58.67
C GLN A 2 -67.76 31.79 58.48
N LEU A 3 -67.02 31.66 59.58
CA LEU A 3 -65.57 31.39 59.64
C LEU A 3 -65.15 30.15 58.81
N SER A 4 -66.04 29.16 58.73
CA SER A 4 -65.86 27.92 57.96
C SER A 4 -65.64 28.18 56.47
N LYS A 5 -66.33 29.17 55.85
CA LYS A 5 -66.16 29.47 54.42
C LYS A 5 -64.80 30.11 54.11
N LYS A 6 -64.21 30.86 55.05
CA LYS A 6 -62.88 31.47 54.88
C LYS A 6 -61.77 30.43 55.00
N LEU A 7 -61.94 29.45 55.89
CA LEU A 7 -60.99 28.36 56.08
C LEU A 7 -60.98 27.38 54.89
N SER A 8 -62.16 27.01 54.38
CA SER A 8 -62.26 26.14 53.19
C SER A 8 -61.72 26.80 51.92
N LEU A 9 -61.83 28.13 51.79
CA LEU A 9 -61.26 28.87 50.66
C LEU A 9 -59.72 28.88 50.71
N GLY A 10 -59.14 29.08 51.89
CA GLY A 10 -57.68 29.00 52.08
C GLY A 10 -57.15 27.60 51.80
N PHE A 11 -57.79 26.57 52.35
CA PHE A 11 -57.42 25.17 52.06
C PHE A 11 -57.58 24.82 50.57
N GLY A 12 -58.65 25.28 49.92
CA GLY A 12 -58.86 25.07 48.48
C GLY A 12 -57.81 25.77 47.62
N ALA A 13 -57.40 26.98 47.98
CA ALA A 13 -56.33 27.70 47.30
C ALA A 13 -54.97 26.98 47.41
N VAL A 14 -54.64 26.46 48.60
CA VAL A 14 -53.42 25.67 48.81
C VAL A 14 -53.48 24.37 48.02
N LEU A 15 -54.62 23.67 48.01
CA LEU A 15 -54.80 22.44 47.24
C LEU A 15 -54.66 22.68 45.73
N ALA A 16 -55.24 23.77 45.21
CA ALA A 16 -55.13 24.16 43.82
C ALA A 16 -53.67 24.48 43.43
N LEU A 17 -52.94 25.20 44.29
CA LEU A 17 -51.50 25.45 44.11
C LEU A 17 -50.69 24.15 44.08
N LEU A 18 -51.05 23.17 44.91
CA LEU A 18 -50.39 21.87 44.96
C LEU A 18 -50.60 21.08 43.66
N VAL A 19 -51.83 21.09 43.12
CA VAL A 19 -52.17 20.45 41.84
C VAL A 19 -51.42 21.10 40.67
N ILE A 20 -51.33 22.43 40.64
CA ILE A 20 -50.58 23.16 39.60
C ILE A 20 -49.08 22.82 39.68
N SER A 21 -48.49 22.82 40.88
CA SER A 21 -47.10 22.42 41.08
C SER A 21 -46.84 20.98 40.61
N CYS A 22 -47.76 20.07 40.91
CA CYS A 22 -47.71 18.69 40.44
C CYS A 22 -47.77 18.60 38.90
N ALA A 23 -48.66 19.34 38.26
CA ALA A 23 -48.77 19.38 36.79
C ALA A 23 -47.50 19.94 36.12
N VAL A 24 -46.91 21.00 36.67
CA VAL A 24 -45.65 21.58 36.19
C VAL A 24 -44.50 20.59 36.39
N ALA A 25 -44.44 19.89 37.53
CA ALA A 25 -43.44 18.87 37.79
C ALA A 25 -43.54 17.69 36.80
N LEU A 26 -44.75 17.26 36.44
CA LEU A 26 -44.97 16.23 35.43
C LEU A 26 -44.55 16.69 34.02
N GLN A 27 -44.86 17.93 33.64
CA GLN A 27 -44.39 18.49 32.37
C GLN A 27 -42.87 18.60 32.30
N ALA A 28 -42.24 19.07 33.39
CA ALA A 28 -40.79 19.14 33.49
C ALA A 28 -40.15 17.75 33.40
N LEU A 29 -40.74 16.75 34.05
CA LEU A 29 -40.27 15.37 33.99
C LEU A 29 -40.36 14.77 32.57
N TRP A 30 -41.46 15.01 31.85
CA TRP A 30 -41.59 14.55 30.46
C TRP A 30 -40.71 15.33 29.48
N ALA A 31 -40.44 16.60 29.75
CA ALA A 31 -39.46 17.37 28.99
C ALA A 31 -38.04 16.84 29.22
N ALA A 32 -37.70 16.51 30.47
CA ALA A 32 -36.41 15.91 30.83
C ALA A 32 -36.23 14.52 30.19
N ASP A 33 -37.23 13.63 30.26
CA ASP A 33 -37.17 12.29 29.65
C ASP A 33 -36.91 12.35 28.12
N ARG A 34 -37.58 13.29 27.42
CA ARG A 34 -37.35 13.51 25.98
C ARG A 34 -35.98 14.12 25.67
N GLY A 35 -35.48 14.99 26.54
CA GLY A 35 -34.14 15.57 26.43
C GLY A 35 -33.04 14.52 26.60
N PHE A 36 -33.18 13.64 27.59
CA PHE A 36 -32.24 12.54 27.83
C PHE A 36 -32.22 11.52 26.69
N LYS A 37 -33.38 11.14 26.14
CA LYS A 37 -33.44 10.22 24.98
C LYS A 37 -32.74 10.77 23.74
N LYS A 38 -32.94 12.06 23.41
CA LYS A 38 -32.23 12.70 22.28
C LYS A 38 -30.72 12.79 22.51
N TYR A 39 -30.29 13.02 23.74
CA TYR A 39 -28.88 13.11 24.09
C TYR A 39 -28.20 11.73 24.01
N GLN A 40 -28.85 10.68 24.52
CA GLN A 40 -28.38 9.29 24.40
C GLN A 40 -28.24 8.84 22.93
N ASP A 41 -29.24 9.13 22.09
CA ASP A 41 -29.16 8.82 20.64
C ASP A 41 -27.95 9.50 19.96
N TRP A 42 -27.59 10.72 20.38
CA TRP A 42 -26.44 11.45 19.84
C TRP A 42 -25.10 10.93 20.35
N GLU A 43 -25.01 10.52 21.62
CA GLU A 43 -23.79 9.94 22.18
C GLU A 43 -23.45 8.59 21.52
N GLU A 44 -24.47 7.76 21.25
CA GLU A 44 -24.26 6.49 20.57
C GLU A 44 -23.92 6.67 19.08
N ASP A 45 -24.59 7.59 18.36
CA ASP A 45 -24.23 7.98 16.99
C ASP A 45 -22.78 8.50 16.93
N ALA A 46 -22.38 9.35 17.88
CA ALA A 46 -21.04 9.92 17.95
C ALA A 46 -19.97 8.84 18.22
N ASN A 47 -20.26 7.85 19.05
CA ASN A 47 -19.35 6.74 19.32
C ASN A 47 -19.09 5.88 18.08
N VAL A 48 -20.13 5.50 17.33
CA VAL A 48 -19.97 4.71 16.08
C VAL A 48 -19.14 5.49 15.06
N VAL A 49 -19.43 6.78 14.87
CA VAL A 49 -18.66 7.65 13.97
C VAL A 49 -17.21 7.80 14.45
N GLY A 50 -16.97 7.95 15.75
CA GLY A 50 -15.63 8.05 16.34
C GLY A 50 -14.80 6.79 16.12
N ARG A 51 -15.39 5.60 16.34
CA ARG A 51 -14.76 4.31 16.04
C ARG A 51 -14.44 4.17 14.55
N ALA A 52 -15.34 4.62 13.69
CA ALA A 52 -15.13 4.56 12.25
C ALA A 52 -13.99 5.48 11.80
N GLN A 53 -13.91 6.69 12.37
CA GLN A 53 -12.78 7.59 12.14
C GLN A 53 -11.46 6.97 12.58
N ALA A 54 -11.41 6.31 13.75
CA ALA A 54 -10.22 5.61 14.21
C ALA A 54 -9.81 4.49 13.23
N ALA A 55 -10.77 3.65 12.79
CA ALA A 55 -10.50 2.61 11.80
C ALA A 55 -9.97 3.17 10.48
N LEU A 56 -10.48 4.32 10.02
CA LEU A 56 -9.98 5.02 8.84
C LEU A 56 -8.54 5.53 9.00
N VAL A 57 -8.21 6.09 10.16
CA VAL A 57 -6.85 6.59 10.46
C VAL A 57 -5.86 5.43 10.52
N ASP A 58 -6.24 4.31 11.14
CA ASP A 58 -5.45 3.08 11.16
C ASP A 58 -5.23 2.57 9.72
N ALA A 59 -6.30 2.45 8.93
CA ALA A 59 -6.23 2.03 7.54
C ALA A 59 -5.28 2.91 6.72
N ARG A 60 -5.38 4.25 6.88
CA ARG A 60 -4.50 5.20 6.19
C ARG A 60 -3.04 5.04 6.61
N THR A 61 -2.78 4.78 7.89
CA THR A 61 -1.43 4.54 8.40
C THR A 61 -0.84 3.28 7.78
N LEU A 62 -1.62 2.20 7.71
CA LEU A 62 -1.22 0.94 7.08
C LEU A 62 -0.93 1.11 5.57
N VAL A 63 -1.70 1.94 4.86
CA VAL A 63 -1.38 2.27 3.46
C VAL A 63 -0.05 3.01 3.35
N LYS A 64 0.21 3.99 4.23
CA LYS A 64 1.49 4.72 4.25
C LYS A 64 2.65 3.77 4.53
N ASP A 65 2.49 2.86 5.48
CA ASP A 65 3.50 1.87 5.83
C ASP A 65 3.72 0.89 4.69
N TYR A 66 2.66 0.49 3.98
CA TYR A 66 2.75 -0.33 2.78
C TYR A 66 3.53 0.38 1.66
N VAL A 67 3.24 1.65 1.38
CA VAL A 67 3.96 2.41 0.35
C VAL A 67 5.44 2.55 0.70
N SER A 68 5.76 2.70 1.99
CA SER A 68 7.14 2.90 2.46
C SER A 68 7.95 1.60 2.53
N SER A 69 7.35 0.51 3.02
CA SER A 69 8.04 -0.75 3.32
C SER A 69 7.71 -1.88 2.35
N SER A 70 6.62 -1.77 1.60
CA SER A 70 6.06 -2.81 0.73
C SER A 70 5.80 -4.15 1.43
N GLN A 71 5.56 -4.13 2.75
CA GLN A 71 5.28 -5.33 3.52
C GLN A 71 3.83 -5.80 3.35
N ASP A 72 3.63 -7.08 3.03
CA ASP A 72 2.30 -7.67 2.82
C ASP A 72 1.42 -7.67 4.09
N SER A 73 2.03 -7.62 5.27
CA SER A 73 1.33 -7.45 6.55
C SER A 73 0.55 -6.13 6.60
N ALA A 74 1.13 -5.04 6.10
CA ALA A 74 0.49 -3.74 6.06
C ALA A 74 -0.71 -3.72 5.09
N ALA A 75 -0.59 -4.37 3.92
CA ALA A 75 -1.70 -4.52 2.99
C ALA A 75 -2.84 -5.37 3.58
N THR A 76 -2.50 -6.42 4.33
CA THR A 76 -3.48 -7.27 5.02
C THR A 76 -4.19 -6.51 6.14
N GLY A 77 -3.43 -5.79 6.97
CA GLY A 77 -4.00 -4.93 8.02
C GLY A 77 -4.89 -3.82 7.44
N PHE A 78 -4.49 -3.20 6.32
CA PHE A 78 -5.34 -2.24 5.62
C PHE A 78 -6.69 -2.85 5.25
N ARG A 79 -6.69 -4.05 4.65
CA ARG A 79 -7.94 -4.75 4.28
C ARG A 79 -8.81 -5.07 5.49
N GLU A 80 -8.20 -5.48 6.60
CA GLU A 80 -8.91 -5.73 7.86
C GLU A 80 -9.57 -4.45 8.40
N LYS A 81 -8.80 -3.36 8.57
CA LYS A 81 -9.33 -2.08 9.04
C LYS A 81 -10.36 -1.47 8.09
N SER A 82 -10.19 -1.70 6.79
CA SER A 82 -11.14 -1.31 5.74
C SER A 82 -12.47 -2.05 5.87
N ARG A 83 -12.45 -3.33 6.26
CA ARG A 83 -13.68 -4.10 6.58
C ARG A 83 -14.33 -3.62 7.87
N THR A 84 -13.56 -3.39 8.93
CA THR A 84 -14.09 -2.80 10.18
C THR A 84 -14.76 -1.45 9.93
N LEU A 85 -14.18 -0.62 9.05
CA LEU A 85 -14.78 0.63 8.65
C LEU A 85 -16.11 0.43 7.91
N ASP A 86 -16.22 -0.58 7.04
CA ASP A 86 -17.49 -0.90 6.37
C ASP A 86 -18.58 -1.27 7.37
N GLU A 87 -18.26 -2.17 8.32
CA GLU A 87 -19.17 -2.61 9.37
C GLU A 87 -19.69 -1.42 10.21
N LEU A 88 -18.79 -0.51 10.62
CA LEU A 88 -19.14 0.68 11.38
C LEU A 88 -19.96 1.69 10.56
N MET A 89 -19.68 1.82 9.27
CA MET A 89 -20.44 2.69 8.37
C MET A 89 -21.82 2.14 8.06
N ASP A 90 -21.99 0.82 8.01
CA ASP A 90 -23.28 0.15 7.88
C ASP A 90 -24.11 0.29 9.16
N GLU A 91 -23.48 0.15 10.34
CA GLU A 91 -24.12 0.44 11.62
C GLU A 91 -24.57 1.92 11.69
N ALA A 92 -23.69 2.87 11.32
CA ALA A 92 -24.01 4.30 11.32
C ALA A 92 -25.20 4.63 10.40
N ASP A 93 -25.28 4.02 9.22
CA ASP A 93 -26.34 4.25 8.23
C ASP A 93 -27.72 3.75 8.69
N GLN A 94 -27.74 2.66 9.46
CA GLN A 94 -28.96 2.13 10.07
C GLN A 94 -29.46 2.99 11.24
N ARG A 95 -28.53 3.51 12.06
CA ARG A 95 -28.83 4.24 13.29
C ARG A 95 -29.22 5.70 13.04
N ILE A 96 -28.41 6.40 12.24
CA ILE A 96 -28.56 7.84 12.01
C ILE A 96 -29.83 8.12 11.21
N GLN A 97 -30.86 8.72 11.80
CA GLN A 97 -32.10 9.04 11.06
C GLN A 97 -32.09 10.41 10.38
N ASN A 98 -31.20 11.31 10.80
CA ASN A 98 -31.10 12.65 10.23
C ASN A 98 -30.71 12.58 8.73
N PRO A 99 -31.51 13.15 7.80
CA PRO A 99 -31.26 13.03 6.36
C PRO A 99 -29.94 13.62 5.89
N GLU A 100 -29.50 14.73 6.49
CA GLU A 100 -28.24 15.38 6.15
C GLU A 100 -27.06 14.51 6.56
N ARG A 101 -27.08 13.96 7.78
CA ARG A 101 -26.04 13.05 8.28
C ARG A 101 -26.00 11.73 7.49
N LYS A 102 -27.14 11.17 7.09
CA LYS A 102 -27.18 9.99 6.19
C LYS A 102 -26.47 10.27 4.86
N ARG A 103 -26.66 11.45 4.26
CA ARG A 103 -25.95 11.83 3.02
C ARG A 103 -24.44 11.89 3.21
N LEU A 104 -23.96 12.34 4.38
CA LEU A 104 -22.53 12.33 4.70
C LEU A 104 -21.99 10.91 4.82
N VAL A 105 -22.69 10.01 5.52
CA VAL A 105 -22.30 8.58 5.62
C VAL A 105 -22.21 7.94 4.23
N ALA A 106 -23.21 8.15 3.37
CA ALA A 106 -23.18 7.65 1.99
C ALA A 106 -21.98 8.19 1.18
N SER A 107 -21.63 9.47 1.36
CA SER A 107 -20.45 10.09 0.72
C SER A 107 -19.13 9.46 1.21
N VAL A 108 -19.03 9.15 2.50
CA VAL A 108 -17.87 8.46 3.08
C VAL A 108 -17.76 7.04 2.51
N LYS A 109 -18.86 6.27 2.48
CA LYS A 109 -18.89 4.93 1.86
C LYS A 109 -18.39 4.96 0.41
N ALA A 110 -18.89 5.90 -0.40
CA ALA A 110 -18.45 6.05 -1.80
C ALA A 110 -16.97 6.44 -1.92
N SER A 111 -16.48 7.34 -1.06
CA SER A 111 -15.07 7.76 -1.07
C SER A 111 -14.13 6.63 -0.63
N LYS A 112 -14.56 5.81 0.33
CA LYS A 112 -13.83 4.63 0.79
C LYS A 112 -13.68 3.59 -0.32
N VAL A 113 -14.72 3.34 -1.12
CA VAL A 113 -14.64 2.42 -2.26
C VAL A 113 -13.57 2.87 -3.26
N ARG A 114 -13.58 4.16 -3.64
CA ARG A 114 -12.53 4.73 -4.50
C ARG A 114 -11.13 4.60 -3.90
N TYR A 115 -11.03 4.82 -2.58
CA TYR A 115 -9.76 4.68 -1.86
C TYR A 115 -9.21 3.25 -1.94
N GLY A 116 -10.06 2.24 -1.70
CA GLY A 116 -9.68 0.82 -1.84
C GLY A 116 -9.23 0.46 -3.25
N GLN A 117 -9.98 0.88 -4.28
CA GLN A 117 -9.60 0.64 -5.68
C GLN A 117 -8.26 1.29 -6.05
N THR A 118 -8.01 2.50 -5.53
CA THR A 118 -6.72 3.17 -5.73
C THR A 118 -5.59 2.43 -5.03
N PHE A 119 -5.85 1.91 -3.83
CA PHE A 119 -4.87 1.11 -3.11
C PHE A 119 -4.51 -0.19 -3.86
N ASP A 120 -5.49 -0.86 -4.48
CA ASP A 120 -5.21 -2.04 -5.29
C ASP A 120 -4.28 -1.73 -6.48
N GLN A 121 -4.45 -0.56 -7.11
CA GLN A 121 -3.54 -0.09 -8.17
C GLN A 121 -2.12 0.16 -7.62
N VAL A 122 -2.01 0.77 -6.45
CA VAL A 122 -0.73 0.99 -5.76
C VAL A 122 -0.05 -0.35 -5.44
N GLU A 123 -0.81 -1.35 -4.96
CA GLU A 123 -0.29 -2.70 -4.67
C GLU A 123 0.28 -3.35 -5.94
N GLN A 124 -0.44 -3.27 -7.06
CA GLN A 124 0.01 -3.81 -8.34
C GLN A 124 1.27 -3.11 -8.86
N LEU A 125 1.33 -1.79 -8.81
CA LEU A 125 2.49 -1.00 -9.23
C LEU A 125 3.70 -1.27 -8.33
N THR A 126 3.48 -1.41 -7.03
CA THR A 126 4.51 -1.74 -6.04
C THR A 126 5.10 -3.13 -6.30
N LYS A 127 4.25 -4.14 -6.54
CA LYS A 127 4.70 -5.49 -6.92
C LYS A 127 5.53 -5.48 -8.20
N LYS A 128 5.05 -4.79 -9.25
CA LYS A 128 5.81 -4.63 -10.51
C LYS A 128 7.16 -3.97 -10.29
N ARG A 129 7.20 -2.88 -9.52
CA ARG A 129 8.45 -2.19 -9.17
C ARG A 129 9.40 -3.12 -8.43
N ASN A 130 8.92 -3.88 -7.44
CA ASN A 130 9.76 -4.77 -6.64
C ASN A 130 10.39 -5.89 -7.49
N VAL A 131 9.65 -6.46 -8.45
CA VAL A 131 10.21 -7.43 -9.41
C VAL A 131 11.33 -6.78 -10.24
N ILE A 132 11.09 -5.57 -10.76
CA ILE A 132 12.11 -4.86 -11.55
C ILE A 132 13.36 -4.59 -10.70
N VAL A 133 13.18 -4.07 -9.48
CA VAL A 133 14.28 -3.63 -8.61
C VAL A 133 15.07 -4.78 -7.99
N ASN A 134 14.38 -5.84 -7.55
CA ASN A 134 15.02 -6.91 -6.79
C ASN A 134 15.44 -8.09 -7.66
N GLU A 135 14.84 -8.28 -8.84
CA GLU A 135 15.13 -9.43 -9.71
C GLU A 135 15.80 -8.99 -11.01
N GLN A 136 15.17 -8.09 -11.77
CA GLN A 136 15.62 -7.77 -13.13
C GLN A 136 16.87 -6.88 -13.16
N LEU A 137 16.87 -5.76 -12.43
CA LEU A 137 18.00 -4.83 -12.41
C LEU A 137 19.31 -5.44 -11.87
N PRO A 138 19.29 -6.25 -10.79
CA PRO A 138 20.50 -6.94 -10.33
C PRO A 138 21.02 -7.95 -11.35
N ALA A 139 20.13 -8.77 -11.93
CA ALA A 139 20.51 -9.79 -12.90
C ALA A 139 21.08 -9.17 -14.19
N LEU A 140 20.34 -8.26 -14.84
CA LEU A 140 20.77 -7.62 -16.08
C LEU A 140 22.01 -6.76 -15.87
N GLY A 141 22.09 -6.05 -14.76
CA GLY A 141 23.25 -5.23 -14.46
C GLY A 141 24.50 -6.03 -14.16
N GLY A 142 24.39 -7.17 -13.47
CA GLY A 142 25.50 -8.10 -13.27
C GLY A 142 25.98 -8.72 -14.58
N GLN A 143 25.06 -9.20 -15.43
CA GLN A 143 25.41 -9.74 -16.74
C GLN A 143 26.09 -8.69 -17.64
N SER A 144 25.56 -7.46 -17.64
CA SER A 144 26.14 -6.37 -18.44
C SER A 144 27.54 -5.99 -17.97
N GLU A 145 27.78 -5.97 -16.65
CA GLU A 145 29.11 -5.73 -16.08
C GLU A 145 30.09 -6.82 -16.50
N GLN A 146 29.71 -8.10 -16.36
CA GLN A 146 30.56 -9.23 -16.75
C GLN A 146 30.95 -9.18 -18.23
N ILE A 147 29.98 -8.93 -19.12
CA ILE A 147 30.22 -8.83 -20.57
C ILE A 147 31.19 -7.69 -20.89
N LEU A 148 31.01 -6.51 -20.28
CA LEU A 148 31.88 -5.36 -20.53
C LEU A 148 33.29 -5.58 -19.97
N THR A 149 33.41 -6.24 -18.82
CA THR A 149 34.70 -6.60 -18.22
C THR A 149 35.43 -7.66 -19.07
N GLU A 150 34.72 -8.64 -19.61
CA GLU A 150 35.30 -9.62 -20.54
C GLU A 150 35.75 -8.98 -21.85
N LEU A 151 34.94 -8.06 -22.41
CA LEU A 151 35.29 -7.29 -23.60
C LEU A 151 36.57 -6.47 -23.37
N PHE A 152 36.67 -5.78 -22.23
CA PHE A 152 37.86 -5.03 -21.85
C PHE A 152 39.10 -5.94 -21.80
N ARG A 153 39.01 -7.08 -21.09
CA ARG A 153 40.11 -8.04 -20.98
C ARG A 153 40.50 -8.67 -22.31
N SER A 154 39.54 -8.91 -23.20
CA SER A 154 39.83 -9.42 -24.54
C SER A 154 40.59 -8.39 -25.36
N ALA A 155 40.12 -7.14 -25.38
CA ALA A 155 40.77 -6.04 -26.09
C ALA A 155 42.20 -5.79 -25.59
N GLU A 156 42.45 -5.90 -24.27
CA GLU A 156 43.81 -5.84 -23.73
C GLU A 156 44.71 -6.97 -24.25
N ARG A 157 44.23 -8.21 -24.29
CA ARG A 157 45.00 -9.35 -24.83
C ARG A 157 45.31 -9.19 -26.32
N ASP A 158 44.37 -8.61 -27.06
CA ASP A 158 44.49 -8.39 -28.50
C ASP A 158 45.31 -7.12 -28.83
N ASN A 159 45.80 -6.39 -27.81
CA ASN A 159 46.45 -5.07 -27.95
C ASN A 159 45.60 -4.02 -28.69
N ASP A 160 44.27 -4.18 -28.65
CA ASP A 160 43.32 -3.23 -29.22
C ASP A 160 43.00 -2.13 -28.19
N LEU A 161 43.83 -1.10 -28.17
CA LEU A 161 43.70 0.04 -27.26
C LEU A 161 42.36 0.77 -27.43
N GLU A 162 41.86 0.89 -28.66
CA GLU A 162 40.61 1.59 -28.95
C GLU A 162 39.40 0.84 -28.37
N ALA A 163 39.34 -0.48 -28.59
CA ALA A 163 38.30 -1.33 -28.02
C ALA A 163 38.37 -1.38 -26.49
N SER A 164 39.58 -1.40 -25.91
CA SER A 164 39.78 -1.38 -24.46
C SER A 164 39.25 -0.08 -23.84
N ILE A 165 39.58 1.08 -24.42
CA ILE A 165 39.06 2.39 -23.96
C ILE A 165 37.53 2.43 -24.06
N ARG A 166 36.94 1.94 -25.17
CA ARG A 166 35.48 1.91 -25.34
C ARG A 166 34.80 1.00 -24.32
N ALA A 167 35.38 -0.17 -24.03
CA ALA A 167 34.86 -1.08 -23.02
C ALA A 167 34.89 -0.43 -21.62
N ALA A 168 35.99 0.23 -21.27
CA ALA A 168 36.11 0.96 -20.00
C ALA A 168 35.10 2.12 -19.88
N GLN A 169 34.92 2.91 -20.94
CA GLN A 169 33.92 3.99 -20.97
C GLN A 169 32.49 3.45 -20.87
N SER A 170 32.19 2.33 -21.55
CA SER A 170 30.88 1.67 -21.47
C SER A 170 30.60 1.18 -20.04
N LEU A 171 31.58 0.57 -19.38
CA LEU A 171 31.48 0.14 -18.00
C LEU A 171 31.22 1.32 -17.06
N ARG A 172 31.93 2.45 -17.26
CA ARG A 172 31.69 3.68 -16.50
C ARG A 172 30.25 4.18 -16.66
N SER A 173 29.72 4.24 -17.88
CA SER A 173 28.33 4.66 -18.11
C SER A 173 27.32 3.69 -17.53
N LEU A 174 27.57 2.37 -17.56
CA LEU A 174 26.72 1.39 -16.87
C LEU A 174 26.66 1.64 -15.37
N LEU A 175 27.81 1.86 -14.72
CA LEU A 175 27.89 2.11 -13.28
C LEU A 175 27.20 3.42 -12.89
N LEU A 176 27.37 4.49 -13.69
CA LEU A 176 26.66 5.76 -13.48
C LEU A 176 25.15 5.61 -13.67
N ALA A 177 24.70 4.87 -14.69
CA ALA A 177 23.29 4.56 -14.86
C ALA A 177 22.74 3.84 -13.63
N ARG A 178 23.43 2.79 -13.14
CA ARG A 178 23.03 2.06 -11.93
C ARG A 178 22.96 2.95 -10.69
N LEU A 179 23.94 3.83 -10.51
CA LEU A 179 23.96 4.80 -9.41
C LEU A 179 22.74 5.73 -9.47
N HIS A 180 22.44 6.28 -10.64
CA HIS A 180 21.30 7.19 -10.81
C HIS A 180 19.95 6.49 -10.73
N VAL A 181 19.85 5.21 -11.09
CA VAL A 181 18.66 4.40 -10.80
C VAL A 181 18.45 4.28 -9.28
N MET A 182 19.50 3.97 -8.50
CA MET A 182 19.37 3.90 -7.04
C MET A 182 18.97 5.24 -6.44
N LYS A 183 19.56 6.35 -6.91
CA LYS A 183 19.15 7.70 -6.49
C LYS A 183 17.70 8.01 -6.86
N LEU A 184 17.27 7.66 -8.08
CA LEU A 184 15.88 7.83 -8.52
C LEU A 184 14.90 7.06 -7.62
N LEU A 185 15.23 5.81 -7.26
CA LEU A 185 14.38 5.00 -6.37
C LEU A 185 14.27 5.58 -4.96
N TYR A 186 15.29 6.33 -4.51
CA TYR A 186 15.30 6.96 -3.20
C TYR A 186 14.65 8.35 -3.18
N SER A 187 15.01 9.23 -4.13
CA SER A 187 14.55 10.64 -4.14
C SER A 187 13.31 10.88 -5.01
N ASN A 188 13.00 9.97 -5.93
CA ASN A 188 11.97 10.14 -6.96
C ASN A 188 12.13 11.42 -7.81
N ASP A 189 13.36 11.95 -7.90
CA ASP A 189 13.67 13.13 -8.71
C ASP A 189 13.85 12.76 -10.19
N ALA A 190 13.11 13.44 -11.06
CA ALA A 190 13.17 13.29 -12.51
C ALA A 190 14.57 13.54 -13.09
N SER A 191 15.38 14.39 -12.45
CA SER A 191 16.76 14.69 -12.88
C SER A 191 17.63 13.42 -12.95
N HIS A 192 17.38 12.45 -12.06
CA HIS A 192 18.09 11.18 -12.06
C HIS A 192 17.61 10.27 -13.19
N ALA A 193 16.32 10.28 -13.53
CA ALA A 193 15.82 9.53 -14.68
C ALA A 193 16.45 10.04 -15.99
N ASP A 194 16.61 11.35 -16.15
CA ASP A 194 17.28 11.94 -17.31
C ASP A 194 18.76 11.55 -17.36
N ARG A 195 19.43 11.54 -16.20
CA ARG A 195 20.82 11.08 -16.15
C ARG A 195 20.95 9.59 -16.51
N VAL A 196 20.04 8.72 -16.05
CA VAL A 196 20.02 7.31 -16.46
C VAL A 196 19.87 7.18 -17.97
N ARG A 197 18.92 7.91 -18.58
CA ARG A 197 18.70 7.87 -20.05
C ARG A 197 19.93 8.33 -20.82
N SER A 198 20.60 9.39 -20.35
CA SER A 198 21.83 9.89 -20.95
C SER A 198 22.94 8.84 -20.91
N GLU A 199 23.19 8.23 -19.75
CA GLU A 199 24.26 7.23 -19.60
C GLU A 199 23.97 5.94 -20.39
N LEU A 200 22.71 5.49 -20.44
CA LEU A 200 22.33 4.34 -21.26
C LEU A 200 22.44 4.64 -22.77
N SER A 201 22.17 5.87 -23.19
CA SER A 201 22.39 6.31 -24.57
C SER A 201 23.88 6.30 -24.92
N GLU A 202 24.73 6.77 -24.02
CA GLU A 202 26.18 6.76 -24.20
C GLU A 202 26.75 5.34 -24.25
N LEU A 203 26.33 4.47 -23.33
CA LEU A 203 26.65 3.04 -23.36
C LEU A 203 26.25 2.39 -24.69
N LYS A 204 25.07 2.71 -25.21
CA LYS A 204 24.61 2.19 -26.50
C LYS A 204 25.50 2.65 -27.66
N LYS A 205 25.91 3.92 -27.70
CA LYS A 205 26.82 4.42 -28.75
C LYS A 205 28.17 3.72 -28.70
N LEU A 206 28.75 3.60 -27.50
CA LEU A 206 30.07 2.99 -27.30
C LEU A 206 30.09 1.50 -27.65
N THR A 207 29.01 0.76 -27.35
CA THR A 207 28.88 -0.67 -27.65
C THR A 207 28.53 -0.97 -29.10
N GLN A 208 27.75 -0.10 -29.77
CA GLN A 208 27.45 -0.24 -31.20
C GLN A 208 28.69 -0.07 -32.08
N ALA A 209 29.60 0.82 -31.71
CA ALA A 209 30.88 0.97 -32.40
C ALA A 209 31.78 -0.28 -32.29
N SER A 210 31.75 -0.96 -31.14
CA SER A 210 32.54 -2.18 -30.89
C SER A 210 31.97 -3.44 -31.55
N THR A 211 30.66 -3.49 -31.83
CA THR A 211 30.03 -4.62 -32.55
C THR A 211 30.53 -4.73 -33.99
N ILE A 212 30.93 -3.61 -34.61
CA ILE A 212 31.51 -3.58 -35.95
C ILE A 212 32.91 -4.23 -35.94
N VAL A 213 33.70 -4.01 -34.88
CA VAL A 213 35.08 -4.52 -34.75
C VAL A 213 35.14 -6.02 -34.47
N PHE A 214 34.21 -6.56 -33.65
CA PHE A 214 34.18 -8.00 -33.36
C PHE A 214 33.75 -8.85 -34.57
N ARG A 215 32.90 -8.29 -35.45
CA ARG A 215 32.49 -8.94 -36.71
C ARG A 215 33.59 -8.95 -37.76
N THR A 216 34.46 -7.94 -37.78
CA THR A 216 35.60 -7.88 -38.71
C THR A 216 36.79 -8.70 -38.23
N SER A 217 37.01 -8.83 -36.91
CA SER A 217 38.07 -9.69 -36.36
C SER A 217 37.75 -11.19 -36.51
N SER A 218 36.47 -11.58 -36.33
CA SER A 218 36.02 -12.97 -36.55
C SER A 218 35.94 -13.39 -38.03
N ALA A 219 36.07 -12.46 -38.99
CA ALA A 219 36.16 -12.79 -40.42
C ALA A 219 37.58 -13.18 -40.87
N GLY A 220 38.60 -12.94 -40.03
CA GLY A 220 40.01 -13.28 -40.33
C GLY A 220 40.55 -14.53 -39.64
N ALA A 221 39.83 -15.10 -38.66
CA ALA A 221 40.28 -16.26 -37.90
C ALA A 221 39.40 -17.48 -38.19
N SER A 222 39.81 -18.30 -39.15
CA SER A 222 39.32 -19.68 -39.27
C SER A 222 39.73 -20.48 -38.02
N SER A 223 38.88 -20.54 -37.00
CA SER A 223 38.92 -21.63 -36.03
C SER A 223 37.56 -21.85 -35.38
N ARG A 224 37.21 -23.13 -35.26
CA ARG A 224 35.89 -23.69 -34.93
C ARG A 224 35.31 -23.13 -33.61
N PRO A 225 33.98 -23.04 -33.47
CA PRO A 225 33.36 -22.64 -32.20
C PRO A 225 33.65 -23.69 -31.09
N PRO A 226 33.92 -23.27 -29.84
CA PRO A 226 33.94 -24.19 -28.72
C PRO A 226 32.54 -24.75 -28.50
N SER A 227 32.43 -26.08 -28.57
CA SER A 227 31.22 -26.83 -28.26
C SER A 227 30.89 -26.73 -26.76
N ILE A 228 30.28 -25.64 -26.33
CA ILE A 228 29.65 -25.50 -25.00
C ILE A 228 28.19 -25.13 -25.18
N TRP A 229 27.50 -25.89 -26.04
CA TRP A 229 26.04 -25.94 -26.13
C TRP A 229 25.65 -27.40 -26.37
N LYS A 230 25.89 -28.27 -25.38
CA LYS A 230 25.22 -29.57 -25.28
C LYS A 230 24.90 -29.89 -23.82
N SER A 231 23.60 -29.87 -23.54
CA SER A 231 22.85 -30.66 -22.54
C SER A 231 23.17 -30.51 -21.05
N SER A 232 22.28 -29.84 -20.32
CA SER A 232 21.74 -30.39 -19.05
C SER A 232 20.37 -29.80 -18.69
N THR A 233 19.35 -30.04 -19.51
CA THR A 233 17.96 -30.03 -19.04
C THR A 233 17.65 -31.41 -18.48
N LYS A 234 17.75 -31.56 -17.15
CA LYS A 234 17.08 -32.65 -16.41
C LYS A 234 16.19 -32.02 -15.34
N PRO A 235 14.87 -32.33 -15.31
CA PRO A 235 14.01 -31.89 -14.22
C PRO A 235 14.36 -32.70 -12.95
N ARG A 236 14.58 -31.98 -11.85
CA ARG A 236 14.83 -32.58 -10.54
C ARG A 236 13.51 -33.13 -9.99
N SER A 237 13.30 -34.43 -10.16
CA SER A 237 12.19 -35.17 -9.55
C SER A 237 12.32 -35.15 -8.02
N ARG A 238 11.28 -34.69 -7.32
CA ARG A 238 11.10 -34.84 -5.87
C ARG A 238 11.11 -36.33 -5.48
N PRO A 239 11.75 -36.75 -4.38
CA PRO A 239 11.44 -38.04 -3.80
C PRO A 239 10.15 -37.93 -2.98
N SER A 240 9.16 -38.72 -3.38
CA SER A 240 8.06 -39.16 -2.54
C SER A 240 8.57 -40.16 -1.50
N SER A 241 8.47 -39.85 -0.21
CA SER A 241 8.48 -40.87 0.84
C SER A 241 7.07 -41.02 1.39
N ARG A 242 6.44 -42.17 1.12
CA ARG A 242 5.20 -42.58 1.79
C ARG A 242 5.29 -44.06 2.15
N ARG A 243 5.17 -44.32 3.47
CA ARG A 243 4.76 -45.58 4.15
C ARG A 243 5.71 -46.77 4.02
N SER A 244 5.85 -47.69 4.97
CA SER A 244 4.99 -48.24 6.05
C SER A 244 5.95 -48.91 7.07
N SER A 245 5.73 -48.99 8.40
CA SER A 245 4.81 -49.89 9.14
C SER A 245 5.02 -49.60 10.65
N ARG A 246 4.00 -49.48 11.52
CA ARG A 246 3.45 -50.57 12.38
C ARG A 246 4.56 -51.49 12.91
N GLU A 247 4.84 -51.64 14.21
CA GLU A 247 3.95 -52.14 15.28
C GLU A 247 4.64 -52.11 16.68
N THR A 248 3.84 -52.06 17.76
CA THR A 248 4.07 -52.58 19.15
C THR A 248 5.15 -51.90 20.02
N SER A 249 5.04 -51.66 21.34
CA SER A 249 4.19 -52.16 22.44
C SER A 249 4.32 -51.24 23.67
N SER A 250 3.32 -51.34 24.56
CA SER A 250 3.30 -51.01 26.01
C SER A 250 3.24 -49.54 26.46
#